data_AF-A0A4Y2WWW5-F1
#
_entry.id   AF-A0A4Y2WWW5-F1
#
_cell.length_a   1.000
_cell.length_b   1.000
_cell.length_c   1.000
_cell.angle_alpha   90.00
_cell.angle_beta   90.00
_cell.angle_gamma   90.00
#
_symmetry.space_group_name_H-M   'P 1'
#
loop_
_entity.id
_entity.type
_entity.pdbx_description
1 polymer ?
#
loop_
_entity_poly.entity_id
_entity_poly.type
_entity_poly.pdbx_seq_one_letter_code
_entity_poly.pdbx_strand_id
1 'polypeptide(L)'
;MVKETDTQRKRRLEKAKQKRQEKLQQESEAGKFSRFAKRRKRAEEVTEKQRNVERANDKERMAHARLIETVDAHSFRLSNDAQRHAKARANETADEHISRLASDAFLHTQARATETADEHISRLSSDSLRHAQARAIENTEVHIYRLESDRLRHSELRSREPSQERGARLRRQREAYVQRVADESDFHSTISTFCDKCCDICQKKCYPNQVVKYRLTSPKPYLPPELSAKKDLLVCHRCNTHLKCSKSHAPSKAY
;
A
#
# COMPACT_ATOMS: atom_id res chain seq x y z
N MET A 1 27.90 -64.43 0.25
CA MET A 1 27.96 -63.34 -0.77
C MET A 1 28.46 -62.07 -0.10
N VAL A 2 29.67 -61.62 -0.42
CA VAL A 2 30.24 -60.39 0.15
C VAL A 2 29.56 -59.19 -0.50
N LYS A 3 28.93 -58.31 0.29
CA LYS A 3 28.29 -57.10 -0.21
C LYS A 3 29.36 -56.06 -0.58
N GLU A 4 29.27 -55.51 -1.79
CA GLU A 4 30.13 -54.44 -2.31
C GLU A 4 30.04 -53.22 -1.38
N THR A 5 31.18 -52.63 -1.01
CA THR A 5 31.19 -51.40 -0.18
C THR A 5 30.86 -50.17 -1.02
N ASP A 6 30.31 -49.11 -0.41
CA ASP A 6 29.97 -47.88 -1.13
C ASP A 6 31.16 -47.26 -1.88
N THR A 7 32.36 -47.40 -1.32
CA THR A 7 33.61 -46.96 -1.93
C THR A 7 33.97 -47.78 -3.18
N GLN A 8 33.78 -49.10 -3.14
CA GLN A 8 33.99 -49.97 -4.30
C GLN A 8 32.97 -49.66 -5.41
N ARG A 9 31.71 -49.46 -5.04
CA ARG A 9 30.64 -49.07 -5.96
C ARG A 9 30.91 -47.73 -6.64
N LYS A 10 31.34 -46.70 -5.88
CA LYS A 10 31.73 -45.40 -6.44
C LYS A 10 32.88 -45.54 -7.45
N ARG A 11 33.93 -46.28 -7.11
CA ARG A 11 35.08 -46.51 -8.02
C ARG A 11 34.67 -47.24 -9.30
N ARG A 12 33.81 -48.26 -9.21
CA ARG A 12 33.29 -48.99 -10.36
C ARG A 12 32.46 -48.08 -11.28
N LEU A 13 31.58 -47.26 -10.72
CA LEU A 13 30.77 -46.31 -11.49
C LEU A 13 31.64 -45.24 -12.16
N GLU A 14 32.66 -44.73 -11.48
CA GLU A 14 33.55 -43.71 -12.04
C GLU A 14 34.40 -44.27 -13.19
N LYS A 15 34.93 -45.50 -13.04
CA LYS A 15 35.63 -46.22 -14.11
C LYS A 15 34.73 -46.49 -15.32
N ALA A 16 33.46 -46.82 -15.07
CA ALA A 16 32.48 -47.00 -16.14
C ALA A 16 32.16 -45.68 -16.88
N LYS A 17 32.08 -44.55 -16.17
CA LYS A 17 31.91 -43.23 -16.78
C LYS A 17 33.11 -42.84 -17.63
N GLN A 18 34.33 -43.02 -17.13
CA GLN A 18 35.57 -42.72 -17.88
C GLN A 18 35.64 -43.55 -19.16
N LYS A 19 35.46 -44.87 -19.08
CA LYS A 19 35.44 -45.75 -20.26
C LYS A 19 34.37 -45.36 -21.29
N ARG A 20 33.23 -44.85 -20.83
CA ARG A 20 32.16 -44.35 -21.70
C ARG A 20 32.56 -43.02 -22.37
N GLN A 21 33.23 -42.13 -21.65
CA GLN A 21 33.73 -40.86 -22.22
C GLN A 21 34.81 -41.11 -23.28
N GLU A 22 35.77 -41.99 -23.00
CA GLU A 22 36.81 -42.41 -23.95
C GLU A 22 36.18 -42.99 -25.23
N LYS A 23 35.18 -43.86 -25.08
CA LYS A 23 34.46 -44.44 -26.22
C LYS A 23 33.69 -43.40 -27.04
N LEU A 24 33.17 -42.34 -26.41
CA LEU A 24 32.48 -41.24 -27.10
C LEU A 24 33.47 -40.30 -27.80
N GLN A 25 34.68 -40.12 -27.25
CA GLN A 25 35.74 -39.33 -27.86
C GLN A 25 36.34 -40.04 -29.08
N GLN A 26 36.44 -41.36 -29.04
CA GLN A 26 36.92 -42.20 -30.15
C GLN A 26 35.82 -42.57 -31.17
N GLU A 27 34.59 -42.08 -30.98
CA GLU A 27 33.47 -42.39 -31.88
C GLU A 27 33.66 -41.67 -33.23
N SER A 28 33.57 -42.40 -34.34
CA SER A 28 33.60 -41.82 -35.69
C SER A 28 32.36 -40.97 -35.94
N GLU A 29 32.44 -39.98 -36.84
CA GLU A 29 31.29 -39.12 -37.20
C GLU A 29 30.09 -39.96 -37.66
N ALA A 30 30.31 -40.98 -38.49
CA ALA A 30 29.25 -41.91 -38.90
C ALA A 30 28.61 -42.66 -37.70
N GLY A 31 29.42 -43.02 -36.69
CA GLY A 31 28.95 -43.59 -35.44
C GLY A 31 28.07 -42.61 -34.65
N LYS A 32 28.51 -41.34 -34.53
CA LYS A 32 27.75 -40.26 -33.89
C LYS A 32 26.41 -40.04 -34.59
N PHE A 33 26.40 -39.92 -35.92
CA PHE A 33 25.17 -39.76 -36.71
C PHE A 33 24.21 -40.94 -36.51
N SER A 34 24.69 -42.18 -36.56
CA SER A 34 23.88 -43.38 -36.32
C SER A 34 23.28 -43.40 -34.91
N ARG A 35 24.07 -43.02 -33.88
CA ARG A 35 23.61 -42.92 -32.49
C ARG A 35 22.52 -41.86 -32.33
N PHE A 36 22.70 -40.68 -32.93
CA PHE A 36 21.69 -39.61 -32.89
C PHE A 36 20.43 -39.97 -33.66
N ALA A 37 20.55 -40.59 -34.84
CA ALA A 37 19.41 -41.07 -35.63
C ALA A 37 18.58 -42.11 -34.86
N LYS A 38 19.24 -43.09 -34.21
CA LYS A 38 18.56 -44.05 -33.31
C LYS A 38 17.86 -43.37 -32.14
N ARG A 39 18.46 -42.30 -31.59
CA ARG A 39 17.86 -41.52 -30.49
C ARG A 39 16.61 -40.75 -30.96
N ARG A 40 16.67 -40.14 -32.14
CA ARG A 40 15.52 -39.45 -32.76
C ARG A 40 14.38 -40.41 -33.02
N LYS A 41 14.65 -41.55 -33.66
CA LYS A 41 13.64 -42.58 -33.94
C LYS A 41 12.93 -43.05 -32.67
N ARG A 42 13.69 -43.31 -31.60
CA ARG A 42 13.11 -43.66 -30.29
C ARG A 42 12.25 -42.55 -29.71
N ALA A 43 12.66 -41.28 -29.86
CA ALA A 43 11.89 -40.14 -29.36
C ALA A 43 10.59 -39.90 -30.15
N GLU A 44 10.62 -40.18 -31.46
CA GLU A 44 9.46 -40.15 -32.36
C GLU A 44 8.47 -41.30 -32.04
N GLU A 45 8.97 -42.47 -31.63
CA GLU A 45 8.18 -43.63 -31.20
C GLU A 45 7.49 -43.44 -29.83
N VAL A 46 7.91 -42.47 -29.02
CA VAL A 46 7.25 -42.18 -27.73
C VAL A 46 5.93 -41.46 -27.97
N THR A 47 4.84 -42.02 -27.45
CA THR A 47 3.53 -41.39 -27.52
C THR A 47 3.45 -40.11 -26.67
N GLU A 48 2.61 -39.15 -27.04
CA GLU A 48 2.45 -37.92 -26.25
C GLU A 48 2.01 -38.20 -24.80
N LYS A 49 1.20 -39.25 -24.60
CA LYS A 49 0.81 -39.72 -23.26
C LYS A 49 2.02 -40.14 -22.43
N GLN A 50 2.93 -40.94 -23.00
CA GLN A 50 4.16 -41.34 -22.32
C GLN A 50 5.08 -40.14 -22.06
N ARG A 51 5.23 -39.21 -23.01
CA ARG A 51 6.00 -37.96 -22.81
C ARG A 51 5.44 -37.11 -21.67
N ASN A 52 4.11 -37.06 -21.52
CA ASN A 52 3.48 -36.33 -20.44
C ASN A 52 3.68 -36.99 -19.08
N VAL A 53 3.61 -38.32 -19.02
CA VAL A 53 3.92 -39.09 -17.80
C VAL A 53 5.38 -38.90 -17.40
N GLU A 54 6.32 -38.98 -18.34
CA GLU A 54 7.75 -38.73 -18.07
C GLU A 54 7.97 -37.30 -17.56
N ARG A 55 7.38 -36.29 -18.21
CA ARG A 55 7.44 -34.89 -17.74
C ARG A 55 6.84 -34.72 -16.35
N ALA A 56 5.75 -35.40 -16.02
CA ALA A 56 5.13 -35.36 -14.71
C ALA A 56 6.04 -35.98 -13.64
N ASN A 57 6.58 -37.17 -13.91
CA ASN A 57 7.53 -37.85 -13.02
C ASN A 57 8.80 -37.00 -12.81
N ASP A 58 9.30 -36.35 -13.86
CA ASP A 58 10.46 -35.46 -13.77
C ASP A 58 10.18 -34.24 -12.88
N LYS A 59 9.00 -33.61 -13.02
CA LYS A 59 8.55 -32.53 -12.14
C LYS A 59 8.46 -32.97 -10.69
N GLU A 60 7.91 -34.16 -10.44
CA GLU A 60 7.78 -34.73 -9.09
C GLU A 60 9.14 -35.00 -8.46
N ARG A 61 10.07 -35.63 -9.21
CA ARG A 61 11.45 -35.83 -8.73
C ARG A 61 12.16 -34.51 -8.40
N MET A 62 11.96 -33.48 -9.22
CA MET A 62 12.53 -32.15 -8.95
C MET A 62 11.89 -31.48 -7.74
N ALA A 63 10.56 -31.60 -7.57
CA ALA A 63 9.85 -31.09 -6.40
C ALA A 63 10.35 -31.78 -5.12
N HIS A 64 10.47 -33.10 -5.14
CA HIS A 64 11.03 -33.87 -4.02
C HIS A 64 12.47 -33.45 -3.72
N ALA A 65 13.32 -33.31 -4.74
CA ALA A 65 14.69 -32.86 -4.56
C ALA A 65 14.78 -31.45 -3.93
N ARG A 66 13.86 -30.54 -4.28
CA ARG A 66 13.76 -29.21 -3.65
C ARG A 66 13.25 -29.26 -2.22
N LEU A 67 12.34 -30.19 -1.89
CA LEU A 67 11.80 -30.33 -0.54
C LEU A 67 12.85 -30.81 0.47
N ILE A 68 13.77 -31.67 0.04
CA ILE A 68 14.87 -32.19 0.88
C ILE A 68 16.16 -31.39 0.74
N GLU A 69 16.12 -30.25 0.03
CA GLU A 69 17.29 -29.41 -0.23
C GLU A 69 17.76 -28.76 1.08
N THR A 70 19.07 -28.80 1.34
CA THR A 70 19.66 -28.07 2.48
C THR A 70 19.70 -26.58 2.18
N VAL A 71 19.76 -25.74 3.22
CA VAL A 71 19.86 -24.28 3.07
C VAL A 71 21.07 -23.88 2.22
N ASP A 72 22.22 -24.55 2.40
CA ASP A 72 23.43 -24.28 1.62
C ASP A 72 23.27 -24.67 0.15
N ALA A 73 22.68 -25.85 -0.12
CA ALA A 73 22.41 -26.30 -1.48
C ALA A 73 21.42 -25.36 -2.20
N HIS A 74 20.38 -24.93 -1.48
CA HIS A 74 19.40 -23.95 -1.96
C HIS A 74 20.07 -22.61 -2.31
N SER A 75 20.91 -22.10 -1.42
CA SER A 75 21.64 -20.85 -1.60
C SER A 75 22.62 -20.93 -2.77
N PHE A 76 23.35 -22.04 -2.89
CA PHE A 76 24.25 -22.28 -4.03
C PHE A 76 23.48 -22.38 -5.35
N ARG A 77 22.31 -23.03 -5.37
CA ARG A 77 21.45 -23.10 -6.56
C ARG A 77 20.95 -21.71 -6.96
N LEU A 78 20.41 -20.93 -6.03
CA LEU A 78 19.96 -19.56 -6.30
C LEU A 78 21.09 -18.65 -6.77
N SER A 79 22.29 -18.78 -6.20
CA SER A 79 23.47 -18.03 -6.63
C SER A 79 23.87 -18.37 -8.07
N ASN A 80 23.87 -19.65 -8.44
CA ASN A 80 24.15 -20.07 -9.82
C ASN A 80 23.05 -19.60 -10.79
N ASP A 81 21.79 -19.65 -10.39
CA ASP A 81 20.67 -19.12 -11.19
C ASP A 81 20.83 -17.62 -11.43
N ALA A 82 21.10 -16.84 -10.37
CA ALA A 82 21.37 -15.41 -10.46
C ALA A 82 22.55 -15.11 -11.39
N GLN A 83 23.65 -15.86 -11.28
CA GLN A 83 24.82 -15.67 -12.15
C GLN A 83 24.50 -15.98 -13.62
N ARG A 84 23.72 -17.03 -13.90
CA ARG A 84 23.26 -17.36 -15.26
C ARG A 84 22.37 -16.26 -15.84
N HIS A 85 21.42 -15.75 -15.05
CA HIS A 85 20.57 -14.65 -15.48
C HIS A 85 21.36 -13.36 -15.71
N ALA A 86 22.31 -13.01 -14.82
CA ALA A 86 23.16 -11.85 -15.00
C ALA A 86 24.00 -11.94 -16.29
N LYS A 87 24.58 -13.11 -16.58
CA LYS A 87 25.30 -13.37 -17.83
C LYS A 87 24.39 -13.28 -19.06
N ALA A 88 23.18 -13.84 -18.99
CA ALA A 88 22.21 -13.73 -20.07
C ALA A 88 21.85 -12.26 -20.33
N ARG A 89 21.52 -11.50 -19.28
CA ARG A 89 21.20 -10.06 -19.34
C ARG A 89 22.35 -9.22 -19.91
N ALA A 90 23.59 -9.51 -19.52
CA ALA A 90 24.75 -8.78 -20.03
C ALA A 90 25.02 -9.03 -21.53
N ASN A 91 24.57 -10.17 -22.05
CA ASN A 91 24.73 -10.56 -23.45
C ASN A 91 23.45 -10.34 -24.28
N GLU A 92 22.39 -9.75 -23.70
CA GLU A 92 21.16 -9.43 -24.43
C GLU A 92 21.47 -8.41 -25.53
N THR A 93 20.94 -8.68 -26.73
CA THR A 93 20.88 -7.67 -27.78
C THR A 93 19.86 -6.58 -27.43
N ALA A 94 19.94 -5.43 -28.10
CA ALA A 94 18.98 -4.34 -27.89
C ALA A 94 17.53 -4.78 -28.15
N ASP A 95 17.29 -5.58 -29.20
CA ASP A 95 15.96 -6.08 -29.56
C ASP A 95 15.41 -7.08 -28.53
N GLU A 96 16.26 -7.99 -28.03
CA GLU A 96 15.89 -8.91 -26.95
C GLU A 96 15.58 -8.15 -25.66
N HIS A 97 16.39 -7.14 -25.32
CA HIS A 97 16.17 -6.28 -24.16
C HIS A 97 14.82 -5.55 -24.25
N ILE A 98 14.52 -4.94 -25.40
CA ILE A 98 13.24 -4.25 -25.65
C ILE A 98 12.08 -5.23 -25.57
N SER A 99 12.18 -6.37 -26.25
CA SER A 99 11.13 -7.40 -26.28
C SER A 99 10.83 -7.94 -24.89
N ARG A 100 11.87 -8.11 -24.07
CA ARG A 100 11.73 -8.51 -22.68
C ARG A 100 11.04 -7.43 -21.85
N LEU A 101 11.49 -6.17 -21.91
CA LEU A 101 10.84 -5.08 -21.17
C LEU A 101 9.38 -4.88 -21.58
N ALA A 102 9.06 -5.05 -22.87
CA ALA A 102 7.69 -5.02 -23.36
C ALA A 102 6.84 -6.16 -22.77
N SER A 103 7.41 -7.37 -22.71
CA SER A 103 6.75 -8.53 -22.09
C SER A 103 6.54 -8.32 -20.58
N ASP A 104 7.56 -7.82 -19.87
CA ASP A 104 7.48 -7.51 -18.44
C ASP A 104 6.41 -6.43 -18.17
N ALA A 105 6.37 -5.37 -18.99
CA ALA A 105 5.35 -4.33 -18.89
C ALA A 105 3.94 -4.87 -19.12
N PHE A 106 3.75 -5.75 -20.11
CA PHE A 106 2.46 -6.40 -20.38
C PHE A 106 1.99 -7.27 -19.20
N LEU A 107 2.90 -8.05 -18.60
CA LEU A 107 2.56 -8.85 -17.42
C LEU A 107 2.19 -7.97 -16.23
N HIS A 108 2.89 -6.85 -16.03
CA HIS A 108 2.54 -5.89 -14.97
C HIS A 108 1.18 -5.21 -15.20
N THR A 109 0.84 -4.84 -16.44
CA THR A 109 -0.48 -4.26 -16.73
C THR A 109 -1.59 -5.28 -16.53
N GLN A 110 -1.38 -6.54 -16.96
CA GLN A 110 -2.33 -7.62 -16.71
C GLN A 110 -2.53 -7.86 -15.21
N ALA A 111 -1.44 -7.96 -14.44
CA ALA A 111 -1.51 -8.16 -12.99
C ALA A 111 -2.25 -7.02 -12.28
N ARG A 112 -2.03 -5.76 -12.70
CA ARG A 112 -2.76 -4.60 -12.17
C ARG A 112 -4.25 -4.61 -12.56
N ALA A 113 -4.59 -5.13 -13.74
CA ALA A 113 -5.97 -5.22 -14.19
C ALA A 113 -6.79 -6.28 -13.44
N THR A 114 -6.15 -7.32 -12.92
CA THR A 114 -6.79 -8.39 -12.12
C THR A 114 -6.60 -8.20 -10.62
N GLU A 115 -6.01 -7.09 -10.19
CA GLU A 115 -5.76 -6.76 -8.79
C GLU A 115 -7.10 -6.58 -8.05
N THR A 116 -7.23 -7.20 -6.88
CA THR A 116 -8.38 -6.95 -5.99
C THR A 116 -8.25 -5.57 -5.32
N ALA A 117 -9.36 -5.05 -4.78
CA ALA A 117 -9.33 -3.75 -4.09
C ALA A 117 -8.35 -3.72 -2.91
N ASP A 118 -8.25 -4.81 -2.14
CA ASP A 118 -7.34 -4.92 -1.00
C ASP A 118 -5.88 -4.98 -1.43
N GLU A 119 -5.57 -5.73 -2.49
CA GLU A 119 -4.22 -5.76 -3.08
C GLU A 119 -3.82 -4.38 -3.61
N HIS A 120 -4.74 -3.68 -4.27
CA HIS A 120 -4.53 -2.32 -4.77
C HIS A 120 -4.22 -1.34 -3.63
N ILE A 121 -4.98 -1.38 -2.54
CA ILE A 121 -4.74 -0.55 -1.36
C ILE A 121 -3.39 -0.90 -0.72
N SER A 122 -3.09 -2.19 -0.57
CA SER A 122 -1.83 -2.68 0.02
C SER A 122 -0.62 -2.23 -0.80
N ARG A 123 -0.71 -2.32 -2.14
CA ARG A 123 0.33 -1.85 -3.06
C ARG A 123 0.52 -0.34 -2.96
N LEU A 124 -0.57 0.46 -2.99
CA LEU A 124 -0.46 1.92 -2.85
C LEU A 124 0.08 2.35 -1.49
N SER A 125 -0.29 1.64 -0.41
CA SER A 125 0.25 1.88 0.93
C SER A 125 1.74 1.59 0.98
N SER A 126 2.18 0.47 0.39
CA SER A 126 3.59 0.09 0.29
C SER A 126 4.39 1.10 -0.54
N ASP A 127 3.84 1.57 -1.67
CA ASP A 127 4.44 2.60 -2.52
C ASP A 127 4.58 3.93 -1.76
N SER A 128 3.53 4.36 -1.06
CA SER A 128 3.53 5.57 -0.23
C SER A 128 4.61 5.51 0.86
N LEU A 129 4.72 4.36 1.56
CA LEU A 129 5.73 4.14 2.59
C LEU A 129 7.15 4.21 2.00
N ARG A 130 7.41 3.55 0.87
CA ARG A 130 8.71 3.61 0.20
C ARG A 130 9.07 5.04 -0.22
N HIS A 131 8.12 5.81 -0.73
CA HIS A 131 8.36 7.21 -1.06
C HIS A 131 8.62 8.08 0.17
N ALA A 132 7.90 7.87 1.26
CA ALA A 132 8.15 8.59 2.51
C ALA A 132 9.54 8.27 3.08
N GLN A 133 9.93 6.99 3.08
CA GLN A 133 11.27 6.56 3.50
C GLN A 133 12.36 7.15 2.61
N ALA A 134 12.19 7.12 1.28
CA ALA A 134 13.14 7.70 0.34
C ALA A 134 13.31 9.21 0.56
N ARG A 135 12.22 9.95 0.83
CA ARG A 135 12.28 11.38 1.17
C ARG A 135 12.93 11.63 2.53
N ALA A 136 12.75 10.74 3.52
CA ALA A 136 13.33 10.92 4.84
C ALA A 136 14.86 10.76 4.86
N ILE A 137 15.41 9.94 3.95
CA ILE A 137 16.85 9.70 3.83
C ILE A 137 17.53 10.53 2.73
N GLU A 138 16.77 11.39 2.05
CA GLU A 138 17.31 12.21 0.95
C GLU A 138 18.35 13.18 1.51
N ASN A 139 19.51 13.27 0.85
CA ASN A 139 20.47 14.32 1.17
C ASN A 139 19.99 15.68 0.62
N THR A 140 20.64 16.76 1.04
CA THR A 140 20.23 18.13 0.66
C THR A 140 20.31 18.38 -0.84
N GLU A 141 21.31 17.84 -1.54
CA GLU A 141 21.46 17.99 -2.99
C GLU A 141 20.31 17.31 -3.75
N VAL A 142 19.99 16.07 -3.38
CA VAL A 142 18.86 15.31 -3.95
C VAL A 142 17.53 15.99 -3.65
N HIS A 143 17.36 16.54 -2.44
CA HIS A 143 16.17 17.31 -2.06
C HIS A 143 15.97 18.53 -2.97
N ILE A 144 17.02 19.34 -3.14
CA ILE A 144 16.99 20.56 -3.95
C ILE A 144 16.70 20.18 -5.41
N TYR A 145 17.42 19.21 -5.97
CA TYR A 145 17.21 18.74 -7.33
C TYR A 145 15.77 18.25 -7.55
N ARG A 146 15.20 17.49 -6.61
CA ARG A 146 13.81 17.04 -6.67
C ARG A 146 12.84 18.21 -6.69
N LEU A 147 13.00 19.19 -5.79
CA LEU A 147 12.14 20.38 -5.75
C LEU A 147 12.25 21.24 -7.01
N GLU A 148 13.45 21.38 -7.58
CA GLU A 148 13.66 22.11 -8.83
C GLU A 148 13.00 21.38 -10.01
N SER A 149 13.16 20.05 -10.08
CA SER A 149 12.50 19.22 -11.09
C SER A 149 10.97 19.31 -10.99
N ASP A 150 10.43 19.22 -9.76
CA ASP A 150 8.99 19.37 -9.49
C ASP A 150 8.49 20.78 -9.91
N ARG A 151 9.25 21.83 -9.59
CA ARG A 151 8.95 23.22 -9.99
C ARG A 151 8.92 23.38 -11.51
N LEU A 152 9.92 22.85 -12.21
CA LEU A 152 10.01 22.92 -13.67
C LEU A 152 8.83 22.19 -14.32
N ARG A 153 8.54 20.96 -13.87
CA ARG A 153 7.40 20.17 -14.35
C ARG A 153 6.08 20.91 -14.15
N HIS A 154 5.86 21.52 -12.98
CA HIS A 154 4.67 22.31 -12.73
C HIS A 154 4.58 23.56 -13.61
N SER A 155 5.71 24.22 -13.90
CA SER A 155 5.75 25.36 -14.82
C SER A 155 5.34 24.95 -16.23
N GLU A 156 5.89 23.85 -16.74
CA GLU A 156 5.56 23.29 -18.06
C GLU A 156 4.10 22.84 -18.15
N LEU A 157 3.57 22.19 -17.10
CA LEU A 157 2.17 21.82 -17.06
C LEU A 157 1.26 23.06 -17.08
N ARG A 158 1.62 24.14 -16.38
CA ARG A 158 0.86 25.39 -16.41
C ARG A 158 0.95 26.12 -17.74
N SER A 159 2.08 26.05 -18.45
CA SER A 159 2.24 26.72 -19.75
C SER A 159 1.43 26.03 -20.86
N ARG A 160 1.20 24.71 -20.72
CA ARG A 160 0.38 23.90 -21.62
C ARG A 160 -1.08 23.74 -21.16
N GLU A 161 -1.46 24.33 -20.03
CA GLU A 161 -2.78 24.20 -19.42
C GLU A 161 -3.87 24.81 -20.33
N PRO A 162 -4.89 24.04 -20.76
CA PRO A 162 -6.02 24.58 -21.49
C PRO A 162 -6.78 25.64 -20.68
N SER A 163 -7.37 26.63 -21.36
CA SER A 163 -8.08 27.75 -20.70
C SER A 163 -9.17 27.28 -19.72
N GLN A 164 -9.91 26.22 -20.06
CA GLN A 164 -10.95 25.64 -19.21
C GLN A 164 -10.36 25.06 -17.90
N GLU A 165 -9.26 24.32 -17.99
CA GLU A 165 -8.57 23.75 -16.83
C GLU A 165 -7.96 24.85 -15.96
N ARG A 166 -7.35 25.86 -16.59
CA ARG A 166 -6.85 27.05 -15.89
C ARG A 166 -7.96 27.75 -15.11
N GLY A 167 -9.13 27.94 -15.74
CA GLY A 167 -10.30 28.50 -15.09
C GLY A 167 -10.79 27.65 -13.91
N ALA A 168 -10.85 26.33 -14.06
CA ALA A 168 -11.22 25.41 -12.98
C ALA A 168 -10.21 25.44 -11.81
N ARG A 169 -8.91 25.46 -12.09
CA ARG A 169 -7.86 25.56 -11.07
C ARG A 169 -7.93 26.89 -10.31
N LEU A 170 -8.09 28.02 -11.02
CA LEU A 170 -8.20 29.33 -10.38
C LEU A 170 -9.49 29.47 -9.55
N ARG A 171 -10.61 28.89 -9.99
CA ARG A 171 -11.84 28.81 -9.18
C ARG A 171 -11.62 28.04 -7.88
N ARG A 172 -11.07 26.83 -7.96
CA ARG A 172 -10.72 26.03 -6.77
C ARG A 172 -9.78 26.78 -5.82
N GLN A 173 -8.81 27.52 -6.36
CA GLN A 173 -7.90 28.34 -5.55
C GLN A 173 -8.62 29.48 -4.83
N ARG A 174 -9.57 30.14 -5.50
CA ARG A 174 -10.42 31.19 -4.89
C ARG A 174 -11.33 30.63 -3.82
N GLU A 175 -12.00 29.51 -4.09
CA GLU A 175 -12.87 28.82 -3.13
C GLU A 175 -12.09 28.40 -1.87
N ALA A 176 -10.91 27.79 -2.03
CA ALA A 176 -10.06 27.42 -0.90
C ALA A 176 -9.55 28.63 -0.10
N TYR A 177 -9.37 29.79 -0.75
CA TYR A 177 -9.02 31.02 -0.05
C TYR A 177 -10.21 31.57 0.75
N VAL A 178 -11.39 31.66 0.13
CA VAL A 178 -12.62 32.11 0.80
C VAL A 178 -12.95 31.22 2.00
N GLN A 179 -12.82 29.90 1.86
CA GLN A 179 -13.06 28.97 2.95
C GLN A 179 -12.10 29.23 4.12
N ARG A 180 -10.79 29.40 3.85
CA ARG A 180 -9.82 29.72 4.91
C ARG A 180 -10.15 31.02 5.63
N VAL A 181 -10.52 32.07 4.91
CA VAL A 181 -10.90 33.35 5.52
C VAL A 181 -12.16 33.21 6.37
N ALA A 182 -13.14 32.43 5.91
CA ALA A 182 -14.35 32.14 6.68
C ALA A 182 -14.02 31.34 7.96
N ASP A 183 -13.20 30.29 7.86
CA ASP A 183 -12.76 29.47 9.00
C ASP A 183 -11.97 30.31 10.02
N GLU A 184 -11.10 31.20 9.55
CA GLU A 184 -10.35 32.13 10.40
C GLU A 184 -11.27 33.14 11.10
N SER A 185 -12.25 33.69 10.39
CA SER A 185 -13.27 34.57 10.98
C SER A 185 -14.13 33.86 12.02
N ASP A 186 -14.52 32.61 11.76
CA ASP A 186 -15.30 31.79 12.69
C ASP A 186 -14.50 31.46 13.94
N PHE A 187 -13.22 31.09 13.78
CA PHE A 187 -12.30 30.90 14.89
C PHE A 187 -12.19 32.17 15.74
N HIS A 188 -11.95 33.33 15.12
CA HIS A 188 -11.86 34.60 15.83
C HIS A 188 -13.15 34.99 16.55
N SER A 189 -14.32 34.76 15.92
CA SER A 189 -15.62 34.99 16.56
C SER A 189 -15.82 34.09 17.77
N THR A 190 -15.45 32.81 17.64
CA THR A 190 -15.59 31.81 18.70
C THR A 190 -14.72 32.13 19.91
N ILE A 191 -13.44 32.45 19.71
CA ILE A 191 -12.53 32.79 20.82
C ILE A 191 -12.87 34.14 21.49
N SER A 192 -13.48 35.07 20.74
CA SER A 192 -13.86 36.40 21.25
C SER A 192 -15.19 36.39 22.00
N THR A 193 -15.91 35.26 21.99
CA THR A 193 -17.15 35.13 22.74
C THR A 193 -16.82 34.80 24.19
N PHE A 194 -17.05 35.73 25.12
CA PHE A 194 -16.77 35.54 26.56
C PHE A 194 -17.99 35.03 27.33
N CYS A 195 -17.76 34.43 28.50
CA CYS A 195 -18.82 34.02 29.44
C CYS A 195 -19.32 35.20 30.29
N ASP A 196 -19.93 36.19 29.64
CA ASP A 196 -20.37 37.44 30.27
C ASP A 196 -21.84 37.43 30.70
N LYS A 197 -22.62 36.43 30.28
CA LYS A 197 -24.06 36.35 30.62
C LYS A 197 -24.25 35.63 31.95
N CYS A 198 -24.83 36.32 32.93
CA CYS A 198 -25.17 35.72 34.21
C CYS A 198 -26.59 35.14 34.16
N CYS A 199 -26.75 33.92 34.69
CA CYS A 199 -28.07 33.35 34.92
C CYS A 199 -28.77 34.10 36.08
N ASP A 200 -29.97 34.62 35.86
CA ASP A 200 -30.77 35.31 36.89
C ASP A 200 -31.08 34.43 38.12
N ILE A 201 -31.06 33.10 37.96
CA ILE A 201 -31.39 32.16 39.05
C ILE A 201 -30.15 31.66 39.79
N CYS A 202 -29.10 31.22 39.10
CA CYS A 202 -27.93 30.60 39.76
C CYS A 202 -26.65 31.43 39.67
N GLN A 203 -26.74 32.64 39.12
CA GLN A 203 -25.65 33.61 38.91
C GLN A 203 -24.43 33.09 38.14
N LYS A 204 -24.47 31.85 37.63
CA LYS A 204 -23.39 31.28 36.84
C LYS A 204 -23.14 32.12 35.59
N LYS A 205 -21.88 32.51 35.39
CA LYS A 205 -21.37 33.06 34.13
C LYS A 205 -21.46 32.01 33.03
N CYS A 206 -22.15 32.35 31.98
CA CYS A 206 -22.47 31.48 30.86
C CYS A 206 -22.14 32.19 29.56
N TYR A 207 -21.76 31.41 28.56
CA TYR A 207 -21.65 31.94 27.20
C TYR A 207 -23.04 32.32 26.67
N PRO A 208 -23.14 33.25 25.71
CA PRO A 208 -24.41 33.65 25.11
C PRO A 208 -25.27 32.47 24.60
N ASN A 209 -24.64 31.42 24.06
CA ASN A 209 -25.33 30.21 23.59
C ASN A 209 -25.78 29.26 24.72
N GLN A 210 -25.36 29.49 25.96
CA GLN A 210 -25.71 28.67 27.13
C GLN A 210 -26.83 29.26 27.98
N VAL A 211 -27.30 30.46 27.64
CA VAL A 211 -28.43 31.14 28.30
C VAL A 211 -29.62 31.25 27.35
N VAL A 212 -30.82 31.23 27.91
CA VAL A 212 -32.08 31.33 27.19
C VAL A 212 -32.99 32.29 27.95
N LYS A 213 -33.76 33.10 27.21
CA LYS A 213 -34.84 33.90 27.80
C LYS A 213 -36.04 32.99 28.11
N TYR A 214 -36.39 32.91 29.39
CA TYR A 214 -37.56 32.18 29.87
C TYR A 214 -38.65 33.17 30.28
N ARG A 215 -39.82 33.09 29.64
CA ARG A 215 -40.98 33.90 29.98
C ARG A 215 -41.71 33.29 31.17
N LEU A 216 -41.84 34.03 32.25
CA LEU A 216 -42.57 33.59 33.43
C LEU A 216 -44.08 33.68 33.14
N THR A 217 -44.75 32.53 33.01
CA THR A 217 -46.20 32.47 32.75
C THR A 217 -47.04 32.46 34.02
N SER A 218 -46.45 32.01 35.14
CA SER A 218 -47.07 31.99 36.46
C SER A 218 -45.99 32.16 37.53
N PRO A 219 -46.29 32.86 38.64
CA PRO A 219 -45.34 33.05 39.73
C PRO A 219 -45.00 31.69 40.35
N LYS A 220 -43.70 31.39 40.43
CA LYS A 220 -43.20 30.17 41.07
C LYS A 220 -42.98 30.46 42.55
N PRO A 221 -43.48 29.61 43.47
CA PRO A 221 -43.52 29.92 44.91
C PRO A 221 -42.12 30.02 45.56
N TYR A 222 -41.11 29.41 44.95
CA TYR A 222 -39.74 29.42 45.46
C TYR A 222 -38.89 30.57 44.91
N LEU A 223 -39.39 31.37 43.95
CA LEU A 223 -38.65 32.50 43.39
C LEU A 223 -38.80 33.75 44.29
N PRO A 224 -37.72 34.51 44.54
CA PRO A 224 -37.77 35.76 45.29
C PRO A 224 -38.70 36.76 44.59
N PRO A 225 -39.30 37.71 45.32
CA PRO A 225 -40.16 38.75 44.76
C PRO A 225 -39.50 39.52 43.61
N GLU A 226 -38.19 39.76 43.70
CA GLU A 226 -37.40 40.52 42.73
C GLU A 226 -37.30 39.80 41.37
N LEU A 227 -37.25 38.46 41.39
CA LEU A 227 -37.24 37.65 40.16
C LEU A 227 -38.65 37.35 39.67
N SER A 228 -39.61 37.19 40.59
CA SER A 228 -41.02 36.92 40.25
C SER A 228 -41.71 38.14 39.60
N ALA A 229 -41.23 39.35 39.87
CA ALA A 229 -41.70 40.58 39.23
C ALA A 229 -41.22 40.72 37.77
N LYS A 230 -40.17 39.98 37.36
CA LYS A 230 -39.66 40.03 35.98
C LYS A 230 -40.52 39.17 35.05
N LYS A 231 -40.92 39.75 33.91
CA LYS A 231 -41.68 39.03 32.86
C LYS A 231 -40.84 37.98 32.14
N ASP A 232 -39.57 38.29 31.89
CA ASP A 232 -38.61 37.41 31.24
C ASP A 232 -37.33 37.29 32.11
N LEU A 233 -36.84 36.07 32.29
CA LEU A 233 -35.60 35.76 33.01
C LEU A 233 -34.55 35.21 32.04
N LEU A 234 -33.30 35.65 32.15
CA LEU A 234 -32.17 35.08 31.46
C LEU A 234 -31.62 33.91 32.28
N VAL A 235 -31.82 32.68 31.81
CA VAL A 235 -31.49 31.48 32.57
C VAL A 235 -30.57 30.54 31.82
N CYS A 236 -29.62 29.90 32.52
CA CYS A 236 -28.82 28.85 31.91
C CYS A 236 -29.70 27.64 31.55
N HIS A 237 -29.24 26.78 30.64
CA HIS A 237 -30.01 25.62 30.18
C HIS A 237 -30.51 24.73 31.32
N ARG A 238 -29.71 24.55 32.38
CA ARG A 238 -30.10 23.79 33.57
C ARG A 238 -31.27 24.42 34.33
N CYS A 239 -31.21 25.73 34.57
CA CYS A 239 -32.29 26.46 35.24
C CYS A 239 -33.54 26.56 34.37
N ASN A 240 -33.37 26.69 33.05
CA ASN A 240 -34.48 26.66 32.08
C ASN A 240 -35.24 25.33 32.14
N THR A 241 -34.54 24.20 32.09
CA THR A 241 -35.16 22.87 32.23
C THR A 241 -35.87 22.75 33.58
N HIS A 242 -35.25 23.21 34.67
CA HIS A 242 -35.86 23.15 36.00
C HIS A 242 -37.14 24.00 36.12
N LEU A 243 -37.16 25.19 35.53
CA LEU A 243 -38.36 26.06 35.50
C LEU A 243 -39.50 25.48 34.66
N LYS A 244 -39.15 24.80 33.56
CA LYS A 244 -40.11 24.07 32.72
C LYS A 244 -40.68 22.84 33.43
N CYS A 245 -39.93 22.23 34.34
CA CYS A 245 -40.46 21.19 35.21
C CYS A 245 -41.42 21.79 36.26
N SER A 246 -42.46 21.05 36.64
CA SER A 246 -43.43 21.42 37.69
C SER A 246 -42.88 21.30 39.11
N LYS A 247 -41.59 21.58 39.31
CA LYS A 247 -40.93 21.47 40.61
C LYS A 247 -41.35 22.64 41.51
N SER A 248 -41.48 22.35 42.80
CA SER A 248 -41.90 23.30 43.84
C SER A 248 -40.74 23.91 44.62
N HIS A 249 -39.50 23.52 44.32
CA HIS A 249 -38.28 24.00 45.00
C HIS A 249 -37.30 24.63 43.98
N ALA A 250 -36.43 25.50 44.47
CA ALA A 250 -35.41 26.15 43.65
C ALA A 250 -34.34 25.14 43.16
N PRO A 251 -33.74 25.36 41.96
CA PRO A 251 -32.66 24.49 41.48
C PRO A 251 -31.43 24.57 42.40
N SER A 252 -30.61 23.51 42.43
CA SER A 252 -29.40 23.49 43.25
C SER A 252 -28.46 24.64 42.88
N LYS A 253 -27.98 25.41 43.88
CA LYS A 253 -27.19 26.65 43.71
C LYS A 253 -28.01 27.81 43.10
N ALA A 254 -29.31 27.87 43.38
CA ALA A 254 -30.10 29.06 43.12
C ALA A 254 -29.82 30.14 44.18
N TYR A 255 -29.84 31.37 43.70
CA TYR A 255 -29.50 32.64 44.34
C TYR A 255 -27.99 32.81 44.53
#